data_AF-A0A2E3TTM6-F1
#
_entry.id   AF-A0A2E3TTM6-F1
#
_cell.length_a   1.000
_cell.length_b   1.000
_cell.length_c   1.000
_cell.angle_alpha   90.00
_cell.angle_beta   90.00
_cell.angle_gamma   90.00
#
_symmetry.space_group_name_H-M   'P 1'
#
loop_
_entity.id
_entity.type
_entity.pdbx_description
1 polymer ?
#
loop_
_entity_poly.entity_id
_entity_poly.type
_entity_poly.pdbx_seq_one_letter_code
_entity_poly.pdbx_strand_id
1 'polypeptide(L)'
;MLVPIVEVARDHDAALTFTSGTAGLPRDARLAQGNNDANIKQSKAIETLKPSDQIYGVLPLFHIFGFNVVMTTGLTVGATVMFVQRFDPHTAAESTSGRQVTVVPGAPATRTAFTHFDEHVRVSAHSSVWLQRVPGRG
;
A
#
# COMPACT_ATOMS: atom_id res chain seq x y z
N MET A 1 11.94 16.72 17.86
CA MET A 1 10.79 17.52 18.33
C MET A 1 9.53 16.71 18.05
N LEU A 2 8.81 16.27 19.08
CA LEU A 2 7.53 15.58 18.90
C LEU A 2 6.45 16.65 18.76
N VAL A 3 5.69 16.61 17.67
CA VAL A 3 4.54 17.49 17.46
C VAL A 3 3.42 17.03 18.42
N PRO A 4 2.71 17.96 19.11
CA PRO A 4 1.61 17.57 19.98
C PRO A 4 0.50 16.88 19.18
N ILE A 5 -0.02 15.79 19.73
CA ILE A 5 -1.21 15.12 19.18
C ILE A 5 -2.43 15.99 19.50
N VAL A 6 -3.22 16.30 18.48
CA VAL A 6 -4.46 17.06 18.61
C VAL A 6 -5.66 16.18 18.28
N GLU A 7 -6.71 16.31 19.08
CA GLU A 7 -7.98 15.67 18.79
C GLU A 7 -8.71 16.45 17.68
N VAL A 8 -9.20 15.71 16.68
CA VAL A 8 -9.90 16.28 15.53
C VAL A 8 -11.21 15.56 15.29
N ALA A 9 -12.23 16.30 14.85
CA ALA A 9 -13.53 15.72 14.52
C ALA A 9 -13.44 14.76 13.33
N ARG A 10 -14.35 13.78 13.27
CA ARG A 10 -14.35 12.73 12.22
C ARG A 10 -14.55 13.29 10.81
N ASP A 11 -15.23 14.42 10.67
CA ASP A 11 -15.49 15.11 9.42
C ASP A 11 -14.40 16.13 9.04
N HIS A 12 -13.36 16.28 9.88
CA HIS A 12 -12.22 17.12 9.55
C HIS A 12 -11.38 16.50 8.43
N ASP A 13 -10.94 17.32 7.48
CA ASP A 13 -10.08 16.89 6.37
C ASP A 13 -8.75 16.34 6.91
N ALA A 14 -8.42 15.10 6.52
CA ALA A 14 -7.18 14.43 6.87
C ALA A 14 -6.16 14.47 5.72
N ALA A 15 -6.63 14.43 4.47
CA ALA A 15 -5.79 14.51 3.28
C ALA A 15 -6.58 15.09 2.09
N LEU A 16 -5.84 15.77 1.21
CA LEU A 16 -6.30 16.17 -0.12
C LEU A 16 -5.51 15.37 -1.15
N THR A 17 -6.22 14.65 -2.01
CA THR A 17 -5.61 13.92 -3.12
C THR A 17 -6.09 14.52 -4.43
N PHE A 18 -5.21 14.60 -5.43
CA PHE A 18 -5.60 15.14 -6.73
C PHE A 18 -5.79 14.00 -7.72
N THR A 19 -6.93 14.01 -8.40
CA THR A 19 -7.25 13.01 -9.43
C THR A 19 -7.18 13.67 -10.79
N SER A 20 -6.66 12.94 -11.79
CA SER A 20 -6.42 13.50 -13.12
C SER A 20 -7.70 13.99 -13.82
N GLY A 21 -8.87 13.44 -13.47
CA GLY A 21 -10.14 13.75 -14.13
C GLY A 21 -10.13 13.36 -15.62
N THR A 22 -11.30 13.06 -16.20
CA THR A 22 -11.40 12.74 -17.62
C THR A 22 -11.69 13.95 -18.51
N ALA A 23 -11.86 15.15 -17.92
CA ALA A 23 -12.39 16.32 -18.63
C ALA A 23 -11.89 17.66 -18.06
N GLY A 24 -10.59 17.83 -17.83
CA GLY A 24 -10.01 19.14 -17.50
C GLY A 24 -8.97 19.13 -16.40
N LEU A 25 -8.89 20.23 -15.64
CA LEU A 25 -7.93 20.40 -14.55
C LEU A 25 -8.15 19.35 -13.43
N PRO A 26 -7.08 18.94 -12.71
CA PRO A 26 -7.20 18.00 -11.61
C PRO A 26 -8.20 18.48 -10.55
N ARG A 27 -9.05 17.57 -10.07
CA ARG A 27 -9.99 17.84 -8.97
C ARG A 27 -9.43 17.31 -7.67
N ASP A 28 -9.64 18.06 -6.59
CA ASP A 28 -9.36 17.59 -5.23
C ASP A 28 -10.41 16.55 -4.82
N ALA A 29 -9.93 15.43 -4.30
CA ALA A 29 -10.70 14.46 -3.55
C ALA A 29 -10.31 14.61 -2.08
N ARG A 30 -11.27 15.08 -1.29
CA ARG A 30 -11.12 15.31 0.14
C ARG A 30 -11.39 14.02 0.91
N LEU A 31 -10.47 13.69 1.79
CA LEU A 31 -10.60 12.54 2.69
C LEU A 31 -10.66 13.04 4.11
N ALA A 32 -11.83 12.94 4.73
CA ALA A 32 -11.98 13.22 6.15
C ALA A 32 -11.39 12.08 6.99
N GLN A 33 -11.08 12.38 8.26
CA GLN A 33 -10.60 11.39 9.24
C GLN A 33 -11.47 10.12 9.27
N GLY A 34 -12.79 10.30 9.26
CA GLY A 34 -13.77 9.23 9.26
C GLY A 34 -13.76 8.36 8.00
N ASN A 35 -13.36 8.91 6.84
CA ASN A 35 -13.22 8.13 5.60
C ASN A 35 -12.03 7.17 5.70
N ASN A 36 -10.89 7.64 6.23
CA ASN A 36 -9.71 6.81 6.44
C ASN A 36 -9.98 5.72 7.49
N ASP A 37 -10.58 6.07 8.62
CA ASP A 37 -10.98 5.10 9.66
C ASP A 37 -11.92 4.01 9.11
N ALA A 38 -12.91 4.40 8.30
CA ALA A 38 -13.81 3.45 7.65
C ALA A 38 -13.05 2.52 6.68
N ASN A 39 -12.13 3.07 5.86
CA ASN A 39 -11.32 2.27 4.95
C ASN A 39 -10.41 1.28 5.68
N ILE A 40 -9.72 1.72 6.73
CA ILE A 40 -8.89 0.88 7.60
C ILE A 40 -9.72 -0.26 8.19
N LYS A 41 -10.90 0.03 8.74
CA LYS A 41 -11.80 -0.98 9.31
C LYS A 41 -12.22 -2.02 8.27
N GLN A 42 -12.56 -1.58 7.06
CA GLN A 42 -12.90 -2.48 5.96
C GLN A 42 -11.71 -3.34 5.55
N SER A 43 -10.51 -2.76 5.39
CA SER A 43 -9.29 -3.50 5.03
C SER A 43 -8.90 -4.52 6.10
N LYS A 44 -9.05 -4.18 7.38
CA LYS A 44 -8.84 -5.11 8.50
C LYS A 44 -9.84 -6.26 8.48
N ALA A 45 -11.11 -5.99 8.17
CA ALA A 45 -12.16 -7.01 8.14
C ALA A 45 -11.95 -8.07 7.04
N ILE A 46 -11.26 -7.72 5.94
CA ILE A 46 -10.91 -8.65 4.86
C ILE A 46 -9.46 -9.16 4.95
N GLU A 47 -8.75 -8.83 6.03
CA GLU A 47 -7.40 -9.30 6.36
C GLU A 47 -6.37 -9.16 5.23
N THR A 48 -6.39 -8.04 4.50
CA THR A 48 -5.45 -7.82 3.37
C THR A 48 -3.98 -7.74 3.81
N LEU A 49 -3.72 -7.27 5.03
CA LEU A 49 -2.41 -7.12 5.64
C LEU A 49 -2.41 -7.63 7.08
N LYS A 50 -1.28 -8.17 7.52
CA LYS A 50 -1.03 -8.71 8.86
C LYS A 50 0.07 -7.92 9.57
N PRO A 51 0.11 -7.93 10.91
CA PRO A 51 1.20 -7.30 11.67
C PRO A 51 2.59 -7.85 11.31
N SER A 52 2.68 -9.12 10.92
CA SER A 52 3.95 -9.75 10.50
C SER A 52 4.42 -9.34 9.10
N ASP A 53 3.65 -8.52 8.36
CA ASP A 53 3.99 -8.17 6.99
C ASP A 53 5.14 -7.17 6.89
N GLN A 54 6.00 -7.43 5.89
CA GLN A 54 7.07 -6.55 5.41
C GLN A 54 6.70 -6.10 4.00
N ILE A 55 6.23 -4.86 3.86
CA ILE A 55 5.62 -4.35 2.64
C ILE A 55 6.66 -3.59 1.81
N TYR A 56 6.78 -3.94 0.54
CA TYR A 56 7.61 -3.22 -0.43
C TYR A 56 6.91 -1.94 -0.91
N GLY A 57 7.09 -0.84 -0.18
CA GLY A 57 6.44 0.45 -0.40
C GLY A 57 6.98 1.22 -1.60
N VAL A 58 6.72 0.72 -2.82
CA VAL A 58 7.17 1.35 -4.08
C VAL A 58 6.11 2.25 -4.74
N LEU A 59 4.86 2.15 -4.28
CA LEU A 59 3.77 2.95 -4.83
C LEU A 59 3.88 4.40 -4.35
N PRO A 60 3.66 5.39 -5.23
CA PRO A 60 3.71 6.78 -4.83
C PRO A 60 2.65 7.12 -3.78
N LEU A 61 3.07 7.81 -2.70
CA LEU A 61 2.18 8.19 -1.61
C LEU A 61 1.19 9.31 -1.95
N PHE A 62 1.38 10.02 -3.07
CA PHE A 62 0.37 10.96 -3.56
C PHE A 62 -0.81 10.25 -4.25
N HIS A 63 -0.68 8.94 -4.53
CA HIS A 63 -1.75 8.12 -5.09
C HIS A 63 -2.45 7.36 -3.95
N ILE A 64 -3.78 7.27 -3.99
CA ILE A 64 -4.59 6.69 -2.91
C ILE A 64 -4.21 5.25 -2.56
N PHE A 65 -3.74 4.48 -3.54
CA PHE A 65 -3.26 3.11 -3.29
C PHE A 65 -2.00 3.09 -2.41
N GLY A 66 -1.02 3.97 -2.68
CA GLY A 66 0.18 4.09 -1.84
C GLY A 66 -0.13 4.68 -0.47
N PHE A 67 -0.99 5.71 -0.43
CA PHE A 67 -1.37 6.36 0.82
C PHE A 67 -2.21 5.46 1.73
N ASN A 68 -3.42 5.09 1.32
CA ASN A 68 -4.37 4.41 2.21
C ASN A 68 -4.07 2.92 2.40
N VAL A 69 -3.79 2.19 1.32
CA VAL A 69 -3.65 0.73 1.41
C VAL A 69 -2.26 0.32 1.88
N VAL A 70 -1.20 0.94 1.36
CA VAL A 70 0.17 0.58 1.72
C VAL A 70 0.58 1.22 3.05
N MET A 71 0.57 2.55 3.13
CA MET A 71 1.08 3.25 4.31
C MET A 71 0.08 3.22 5.47
N THR A 72 -1.11 3.79 5.29
CA THR A 72 -2.05 3.97 6.41
C THR A 72 -2.53 2.63 6.97
N THR A 73 -2.98 1.71 6.13
CA THR A 73 -3.43 0.39 6.59
C THR A 73 -2.27 -0.44 7.14
N GLY A 74 -1.12 -0.47 6.45
CA GLY A 74 0.07 -1.19 6.88
C GLY A 74 0.53 -0.77 8.29
N LEU A 75 0.67 0.54 8.52
CA LEU A 75 1.04 1.06 9.83
C LEU A 75 -0.04 0.78 10.88
N THR A 76 -1.32 0.86 10.52
CA THR A 76 -2.42 0.63 11.47
C THR A 76 -2.54 -0.84 11.90
N VAL A 77 -2.18 -1.80 11.04
CA VAL A 77 -2.13 -3.22 11.42
C VAL A 77 -0.82 -3.59 12.12
N GLY A 78 0.15 -2.68 12.22
CA GLY A 78 1.47 -2.94 12.82
C GLY A 78 2.48 -3.59 11.87
N ALA A 79 2.22 -3.58 10.56
CA ALA A 79 3.16 -4.05 9.55
C ALA A 79 4.34 -3.07 9.41
N THR A 80 5.42 -3.54 8.79
CA THR A 80 6.56 -2.71 8.43
C THR A 80 6.49 -2.34 6.95
N VAL A 81 6.74 -1.07 6.62
CA VAL A 81 6.77 -0.58 5.22
C VAL A 81 8.18 -0.13 4.86
N MET A 82 8.79 -0.82 3.88
CA MET A 82 10.07 -0.44 3.31
C MET A 82 9.84 0.45 2.08
N PHE A 83 10.00 1.76 2.22
CA PHE A 83 9.84 2.68 1.10
C PHE A 83 11.00 2.60 0.12
N VAL A 84 10.66 2.50 -1.17
CA VAL A 84 11.63 2.43 -2.27
C VAL A 84 11.27 3.47 -3.33
N GLN A 85 12.25 4.24 -3.81
CA GLN A 85 12.00 5.36 -4.72
C GLN A 85 11.54 4.95 -6.12
N ARG A 86 12.01 3.81 -6.63
CA ARG A 86 11.72 3.34 -7.98
C ARG A 86 11.53 1.84 -7.99
N PHE A 87 10.58 1.38 -8.78
CA PHE A 87 10.42 -0.04 -9.03
C PHE A 87 11.54 -0.56 -9.92
N ASP A 88 12.23 -1.57 -9.41
CA ASP A 88 13.18 -2.40 -10.13
C ASP A 88 12.86 -3.86 -9.78
N PRO A 89 12.52 -4.70 -10.78
CA PRO A 89 12.02 -6.04 -10.49
C PRO A 89 13.11 -6.97 -9.93
N HIS A 90 14.38 -6.74 -10.26
CA HIS A 90 15.51 -7.51 -9.70
C HIS A 90 15.67 -7.22 -8.21
N THR A 91 15.77 -5.94 -7.84
CA THR A 91 15.88 -5.48 -6.45
C THR A 91 14.67 -5.92 -5.63
N ALA A 92 13.47 -5.89 -6.22
CA ALA A 92 12.25 -6.37 -5.56
C ALA A 92 12.28 -7.90 -5.33
N ALA A 93 12.76 -8.69 -6.30
CA ALA A 93 12.95 -10.14 -6.15
C ALA A 93 14.06 -10.50 -5.13
N GLU A 94 15.15 -9.73 -5.09
CA GLU A 94 16.18 -9.86 -4.05
C GLU A 94 15.65 -9.49 -2.66
N SER A 95 14.76 -8.50 -2.59
CA SER A 95 14.16 -8.07 -1.33
C SER A 95 13.20 -9.13 -0.76
N THR A 96 12.52 -9.88 -1.61
CA THR A 96 11.67 -11.01 -1.18
C THR A 96 12.51 -12.21 -0.75
N SER A 97 13.62 -12.51 -1.42
CA SER A 97 14.50 -13.62 -1.05
C SER A 97 15.35 -13.32 0.19
N GLY A 98 15.96 -12.13 0.27
CA GLY A 98 16.98 -11.77 1.27
C GLY A 98 16.55 -10.79 2.38
N ARG A 99 15.46 -10.03 2.23
CA ARG A 99 15.04 -8.96 3.17
C ARG A 99 13.64 -9.13 3.76
N GLN A 100 13.14 -10.36 3.82
CA GLN A 100 11.88 -10.72 4.47
C GLN A 100 10.62 -10.04 3.89
N VAL A 101 10.66 -9.34 2.75
CA VAL A 101 9.47 -8.74 2.13
C VAL A 101 8.42 -9.83 1.94
N THR A 102 7.26 -9.65 2.57
CA THR A 102 6.13 -10.58 2.46
C THR A 102 5.06 -10.06 1.51
N VAL A 103 5.02 -8.75 1.22
CA VAL A 103 3.99 -8.14 0.37
C VAL A 103 4.60 -7.17 -0.64
N VAL A 104 4.31 -7.37 -1.93
CA VAL A 104 4.64 -6.41 -3.00
C VAL A 104 3.34 -5.82 -3.59
N PRO A 105 2.99 -4.57 -3.24
CA PRO A 105 1.85 -3.86 -3.83
C PRO A 105 2.20 -3.39 -5.25
N GLY A 106 1.27 -3.56 -6.20
CA GLY A 106 1.56 -3.22 -7.59
C GLY A 106 0.34 -3.09 -8.50
N ALA A 107 0.54 -2.39 -9.62
CA ALA A 107 -0.40 -2.39 -10.73
C ALA A 107 -0.21 -3.66 -11.59
N PRO A 108 -1.09 -3.97 -12.56
CA PRO A 108 -0.92 -5.14 -13.43
C PRO A 108 0.47 -5.22 -14.11
N ALA A 109 1.05 -4.07 -14.49
CA ALA A 109 2.39 -4.02 -15.06
C ALA A 109 3.49 -4.50 -14.09
N THR A 110 3.35 -4.22 -12.78
CA THR A 110 4.26 -4.71 -11.74
C THR A 110 4.25 -6.23 -11.69
N ARG A 111 3.06 -6.85 -11.80
CA ARG A 111 2.91 -8.31 -11.85
C ARG A 111 3.61 -8.91 -13.08
N THR A 112 3.41 -8.32 -14.26
CA THR A 112 4.08 -8.79 -15.50
C THR A 112 5.59 -8.71 -15.40
N ALA A 113 6.14 -7.73 -14.67
CA ALA A 113 7.59 -7.67 -14.46
C ALA A 113 8.11 -8.89 -13.68
N PHE A 114 7.34 -9.42 -12.72
CA PHE A 114 7.72 -10.59 -11.93
C PHE A 114 7.61 -11.93 -12.68
N THR A 115 6.86 -12.03 -13.79
CA THR A 115 6.73 -13.31 -14.52
C THR A 115 8.03 -13.74 -15.20
N HIS A 116 9.03 -12.87 -15.25
CA HIS A 116 10.36 -13.15 -15.80
C HIS A 116 11.35 -13.64 -14.74
N PHE A 117 10.92 -13.77 -13.47
CA PHE A 117 11.73 -14.28 -12.36
C PHE A 117 11.19 -15.64 -11.90
N ASP A 118 12.08 -16.61 -11.72
CA ASP A 118 11.75 -18.03 -11.50
C ASP A 118 10.95 -18.32 -10.21
N GLU A 119 10.23 -19.45 -10.20
CA GLU A 119 9.06 -19.94 -9.41
C GLU A 119 8.84 -19.55 -7.92
N HIS A 120 9.73 -18.83 -7.25
CA HIS A 120 9.68 -18.62 -5.80
C HIS A 120 8.71 -17.52 -5.34
N VAL A 121 8.10 -16.77 -6.25
CA VAL A 121 7.16 -15.69 -5.91
C VAL A 121 5.73 -16.07 -6.32
N ARG A 122 5.05 -16.94 -5.55
CA ARG A 122 3.64 -17.25 -5.85
C ARG A 122 2.76 -16.03 -5.56
N VAL A 123 1.84 -15.75 -6.48
CA VAL A 123 0.97 -14.56 -6.46
C VAL A 123 -0.41 -14.95 -5.94
N SER A 124 -0.90 -14.31 -4.88
CA SER A 124 -2.33 -14.32 -4.53
C SER A 124 -2.98 -13.00 -4.97
N ALA A 125 -4.20 -13.10 -5.51
CA ALA A 125 -4.98 -11.99 -6.05
C ALA A 125 -6.12 -11.64 -5.08
N HIS A 126 -6.22 -10.39 -4.63
CA HIS A 126 -7.44 -9.89 -4.01
C HIS A 126 -7.83 -8.55 -4.66
N SER A 127 -8.82 -8.59 -5.57
CA SER A 127 -9.39 -7.48 -6.33
C SER A 127 -8.41 -6.77 -7.30
N SER A 128 -8.91 -5.82 -8.09
CA SER A 128 -8.25 -5.11 -9.21
C SER A 128 -6.98 -4.30 -8.84
N VAL A 129 -6.52 -4.44 -7.60
CA VAL A 129 -5.41 -3.78 -6.93
C VAL A 129 -4.57 -4.90 -6.30
N TRP A 130 -3.34 -5.10 -6.76
CA TRP A 130 -2.59 -6.33 -6.45
C TRP A 130 -1.75 -6.17 -5.19
N LEU A 131 -1.95 -7.05 -4.22
CA LEU A 131 -1.05 -7.31 -3.09
C LEU A 131 -0.46 -8.71 -3.26
N GLN A 132 0.79 -8.79 -3.70
CA GLN A 132 1.46 -10.08 -3.90
C GLN A 132 2.08 -10.56 -2.60
N ARG A 133 1.54 -11.64 -2.01
CA ARG A 133 2.11 -12.26 -0.81
C ARG A 133 3.19 -13.29 -1.14
N VAL A 134 4.32 -13.28 -0.45
CA VAL A 134 5.37 -14.33 -0.59
C VAL A 134 4.97 -15.58 0.22
N PRO A 135 4.90 -16.79 -0.39
CA PRO A 135 4.48 -18.01 0.31
C PRO A 135 5.40 -18.45 1.44
N GLY A 136 4.83 -19.12 2.44
CA GLY A 136 5.58 -19.80 3.50
C GLY A 136 6.22 -18.85 4.54
N ARG A 137 5.88 -17.56 4.49
CA ARG A 137 6.33 -16.55 5.47
C ARG A 137 5.12 -15.71 5.89
N GLY A 138 4.66 -15.89 7.13
CA GLY A 138 3.50 -15.19 7.69
C GLY A 138 3.18 -15.63 9.10
#